data_AF-A0A922XIY4-F1
#
_entry.id   AF-A0A922XIY4-F1
#
_cell.length_a   1.000
_cell.length_b   1.000
_cell.length_c   1.000
_cell.angle_alpha   90.00
_cell.angle_beta   90.00
_cell.angle_gamma   90.00
#
_symmetry.space_group_name_H-M   'P 1'
#
loop_
_entity.id
_entity.type
_entity.pdbx_description
1 polymer ?
#
loop_
_entity_poly.entity_id
_entity_poly.type
_entity_poly.pdbx_seq_one_letter_code
_entity_poly.pdbx_strand_id
1 'polypeptide(L)'
;MGDLTMRHSDSCARAARWVCGLAGAAIGAAALLGGAAGPALALGSAHADAAAQPAGNGRVRIGWVELEGELKERADGLAGIGPQRPTLRTVTESLAAAAKDPSLRGLVIRLKDAQLGSTQVEEIGQAIAQLRASGKSVHVYAESYGPAEFLLGSYADEALIQTGGGVALPGLTIEEMYMGDMLRWAGASPDFVQVGDYKGASEPIARGGPSPEWDQNINGLLDSLYGALRDRLKEGRKLSDAQLDAAMEACWMGLGSDAIAHGLLDAQVELPDLDERLGARHGGKVAWDRGIVKSSGSGLDTSNPFALLSALSRPVETTPTRPTIAVVHIDGAIIDGDSSPGGLTGGASVGSRTIRRALSAIEDQDLIKGVIVRVNSPGGSATASEVIWQGVRRVAAKKPVWVSVGNMAASGGYYIASAGQRILVNPSSIVGSIGVVGGKIGLGGALEALRINTVVRARGPRADMFTLSKPWDEDQRRAVRAKMQEVYDLFAARVTAGRAGIDLSKTAEGRLFAGQRAVGMKLADAVGDLNASVRGLASAVSLADGSYDVMDYPAPKSLEEVLEDLFKAFGVAASAPGAGLERSRLVGDVRAAGAALLGERAWGSIAGPLEAFLQLRTQPVILASPTVLIVR
;
A
#
# COMPACT_ATOMS: atom_id res chain seq x y z
N MET A 1 -35.86 -63.41 -1.30
CA MET A 1 -36.85 -62.68 -0.48
C MET A 1 -36.29 -62.67 0.93
N GLY A 2 -35.76 -61.61 1.52
CA GLY A 2 -35.87 -60.18 1.26
C GLY A 2 -36.08 -59.53 2.62
N ASP A 3 -35.01 -59.01 3.23
CA ASP A 3 -34.98 -57.68 3.87
C ASP A 3 -33.64 -57.48 4.60
N LEU A 4 -32.82 -56.58 4.08
CA LEU A 4 -31.59 -56.09 4.69
C LEU A 4 -31.69 -54.57 4.68
N THR A 5 -32.23 -54.01 5.75
CA THR A 5 -32.30 -52.57 5.97
C THR A 5 -30.94 -52.07 6.46
N MET A 6 -30.11 -51.58 5.52
CA MET A 6 -28.93 -50.79 5.85
C MET A 6 -29.35 -49.36 6.27
N ARG A 7 -29.15 -49.03 7.54
CA ARG A 7 -28.95 -47.65 8.00
C ARG A 7 -27.45 -47.42 8.16
N HIS A 8 -26.85 -46.64 7.27
CA HIS A 8 -25.71 -45.72 7.51
C HIS A 8 -24.98 -45.41 6.19
N SER A 9 -25.36 -44.32 5.49
CA SER A 9 -24.51 -43.70 4.47
C SER A 9 -24.99 -42.31 4.07
N ASP A 10 -25.14 -41.38 5.02
CA ASP A 10 -25.70 -40.05 4.71
C ASP A 10 -24.78 -38.88 5.10
N SER A 11 -23.65 -39.16 5.76
CA SER A 11 -22.66 -38.17 6.19
C SER A 11 -21.46 -38.05 5.24
N CYS A 12 -21.00 -39.16 4.63
CA CYS A 12 -19.87 -39.14 3.69
C CYS A 12 -20.19 -38.48 2.33
N ALA A 13 -21.41 -38.63 1.81
CA ALA A 13 -21.81 -38.02 0.54
C ALA A 13 -22.00 -36.49 0.63
N ARG A 14 -22.31 -35.98 1.83
CA ARG A 14 -22.39 -34.54 2.10
C ARG A 14 -21.00 -33.92 2.23
N ALA A 15 -20.05 -34.55 2.94
CA ALA A 15 -18.69 -34.02 3.06
C ALA A 15 -17.94 -33.94 1.71
N ALA A 16 -18.06 -34.95 0.85
CA ALA A 16 -17.38 -34.99 -0.44
C ALA A 16 -17.90 -33.95 -1.46
N ARG A 17 -19.19 -33.59 -1.41
CA ARG A 17 -19.76 -32.53 -2.27
C ARG A 17 -19.35 -31.11 -1.84
N TRP A 18 -19.06 -30.90 -0.55
CA TRP A 18 -18.63 -29.60 -0.04
C TRP A 18 -17.14 -29.33 -0.22
N VAL A 19 -16.29 -30.36 -0.13
CA VAL A 19 -14.83 -30.22 -0.41
C VAL A 19 -14.57 -29.89 -1.89
N CYS A 20 -15.35 -30.45 -2.83
CA CYS A 20 -15.29 -30.05 -4.24
C CYS A 20 -15.93 -28.68 -4.51
N GLY A 21 -16.93 -28.26 -3.72
CA GLY A 21 -17.56 -26.93 -3.83
C GLY A 21 -16.66 -25.79 -3.35
N LEU A 22 -15.85 -26.01 -2.31
CA LEU A 22 -14.93 -25.00 -1.77
C LEU A 22 -13.66 -24.81 -2.62
N ALA A 23 -13.28 -25.79 -3.43
CA ALA A 23 -12.26 -25.61 -4.47
C ALA A 23 -12.78 -24.82 -5.69
N GLY A 24 -14.12 -24.78 -5.90
CA GLY A 24 -14.76 -24.02 -6.98
C GLY A 24 -15.24 -22.62 -6.58
N ALA A 25 -15.53 -22.37 -5.30
CA ALA A 25 -16.07 -21.09 -4.83
C ALA A 25 -15.00 -20.02 -4.51
N ALA A 26 -13.73 -20.28 -4.79
CA ALA A 26 -12.66 -19.27 -4.78
C ALA A 26 -12.44 -18.62 -6.16
N ILE A 27 -13.29 -18.91 -7.15
CA ILE A 27 -13.29 -18.29 -8.47
C ILE A 27 -14.74 -17.95 -8.84
N GLY A 28 -15.17 -16.72 -8.57
CA GLY A 28 -16.46 -16.23 -9.07
C GLY A 28 -17.18 -15.25 -8.16
N ALA A 29 -16.67 -14.02 -8.07
CA ALA A 29 -17.48 -12.88 -7.66
C ALA A 29 -17.10 -11.68 -8.55
N ALA A 30 -17.57 -11.73 -9.80
CA ALA A 30 -17.62 -10.59 -10.69
C ALA A 30 -19.00 -10.54 -11.34
N ALA A 31 -19.56 -9.33 -11.35
CA ALA A 31 -20.78 -8.88 -12.01
C ALA A 31 -22.12 -9.30 -11.38
N LEU A 32 -22.82 -8.30 -10.83
CA LEU A 32 -24.22 -8.01 -11.19
C LEU A 32 -24.52 -6.54 -10.84
N LEU A 33 -24.31 -5.66 -11.83
CA LEU A 33 -24.95 -4.35 -11.92
C LEU A 33 -26.32 -4.54 -12.58
N GLY A 34 -27.35 -3.91 -12.01
CA GLY A 34 -28.67 -3.80 -12.62
C GLY A 34 -29.47 -2.72 -11.88
N GLY A 35 -29.67 -1.58 -12.55
CA GLY A 35 -30.15 -0.35 -11.94
C GLY A 35 -31.63 -0.31 -11.56
N ALA A 36 -32.00 0.78 -10.90
CA ALA A 36 -33.36 1.28 -10.84
C ALA A 36 -33.32 2.80 -10.71
N ALA A 37 -33.89 3.47 -11.72
CA ALA A 37 -34.15 4.90 -11.72
C ALA A 37 -35.30 5.24 -10.75
N GLY A 38 -35.17 6.35 -10.03
CA GLY A 38 -36.23 6.95 -9.20
C GLY A 38 -36.46 8.42 -9.61
N PRO A 39 -37.70 8.94 -9.49
CA PRO A 39 -38.13 10.13 -10.22
C PRO A 39 -37.64 11.44 -9.61
N ALA A 40 -37.36 12.40 -10.50
CA ALA A 40 -37.05 13.79 -10.18
C ALA A 40 -38.24 14.51 -9.54
N LEU A 41 -38.00 15.18 -8.42
CA LEU A 41 -38.87 16.21 -7.87
C LEU A 41 -38.08 17.52 -7.82
N ALA A 42 -38.47 18.45 -8.69
CA ALA A 42 -37.97 19.82 -8.71
C ALA A 42 -38.55 20.59 -7.53
N LEU A 43 -37.69 21.12 -6.65
CA LEU A 43 -38.05 22.16 -5.70
C LEU A 43 -36.96 23.24 -5.67
N GLY A 44 -37.44 24.48 -5.70
CA GLY A 44 -36.70 25.68 -6.07
C GLY A 44 -35.56 26.07 -5.12
N SER A 45 -34.54 26.64 -5.74
CA SER A 45 -33.37 27.25 -5.13
C SER A 45 -33.70 28.58 -4.44
N ALA A 46 -33.11 28.79 -3.28
CA ALA A 46 -32.81 30.12 -2.76
C ALA A 46 -31.30 30.17 -2.48
N HIS A 47 -30.56 30.78 -3.40
CA HIS A 47 -29.13 31.05 -3.24
C HIS A 47 -28.92 32.37 -2.52
N ALA A 48 -27.89 32.41 -1.66
CA ALA A 48 -27.27 33.65 -1.21
C ALA A 48 -26.00 33.85 -2.06
N ASP A 49 -26.05 34.83 -2.96
CA ASP A 49 -24.94 35.21 -3.84
C ASP A 49 -23.77 35.82 -3.07
N ALA A 50 -22.58 35.27 -3.27
CA ALA A 50 -21.33 35.99 -3.05
C ALA A 50 -21.00 36.77 -4.32
N ALA A 51 -20.88 38.09 -4.21
CA ALA A 51 -20.74 39.02 -5.33
C ALA A 51 -19.56 38.68 -6.27
N ALA A 52 -19.89 38.42 -7.54
CA ALA A 52 -18.93 38.22 -8.62
C ALA A 52 -18.26 39.54 -9.04
N GLN A 53 -16.94 39.54 -9.19
CA GLN A 53 -16.19 40.62 -9.85
C GLN A 53 -16.14 40.40 -11.37
N PRO A 54 -16.18 41.46 -12.20
CA PRO A 54 -16.14 41.32 -13.65
C PRO A 54 -14.82 40.70 -14.14
N ALA A 55 -14.92 39.77 -15.09
CA ALA A 55 -13.79 39.08 -15.69
C ALA A 55 -12.86 40.06 -16.44
N GLY A 56 -11.62 40.16 -15.98
CA GLY A 56 -10.57 40.87 -16.72
C GLY A 56 -10.14 40.09 -17.97
N ASN A 57 -9.64 40.79 -18.97
CA ASN A 57 -9.12 40.20 -20.22
C ASN A 57 -7.82 39.36 -20.05
N GLY A 58 -7.38 39.09 -18.82
CA GLY A 58 -6.18 38.30 -18.52
C GLY A 58 -6.45 36.79 -18.51
N ARG A 59 -5.48 35.98 -18.95
CA ARG A 59 -5.53 34.53 -18.77
C ARG A 59 -5.02 34.19 -17.37
N VAL A 60 -5.75 33.34 -16.65
CA VAL A 60 -5.38 32.86 -15.32
C VAL A 60 -4.90 31.42 -15.43
N ARG A 61 -3.65 31.14 -15.04
CA ARG A 61 -3.11 29.77 -15.06
C ARG A 61 -3.64 28.99 -13.86
N ILE A 62 -4.32 27.88 -14.13
CA ILE A 62 -4.84 26.95 -13.12
C ILE A 62 -4.27 25.58 -13.41
N GLY A 63 -3.71 24.93 -12.39
CA GLY A 63 -3.14 23.60 -12.52
C GLY A 63 -4.22 22.53 -12.51
N TRP A 64 -3.97 21.43 -13.20
CA TRP A 64 -4.86 20.28 -13.30
C TRP A 64 -4.11 19.01 -12.93
N VAL A 65 -4.62 18.30 -11.93
CA VAL A 65 -4.08 17.02 -11.47
C VAL A 65 -5.21 16.00 -11.54
N GLU A 66 -4.97 14.88 -12.24
CA GLU A 66 -5.87 13.72 -12.22
C GLU A 66 -5.23 12.61 -11.40
N LEU A 67 -6.01 12.04 -10.49
CA LEU A 67 -5.65 10.83 -9.75
C LEU A 67 -6.58 9.70 -10.19
N GLU A 68 -5.99 8.54 -10.50
CA GLU A 68 -6.68 7.36 -10.99
C GLU A 68 -6.02 6.06 -10.50
N GLY A 69 -6.84 5.04 -10.21
CA GLY A 69 -6.41 3.75 -9.67
C GLY A 69 -5.62 3.82 -8.36
N GLU A 70 -4.86 2.77 -8.08
CA GLU A 70 -4.00 2.67 -6.89
C GLU A 70 -2.81 3.64 -6.94
N LEU A 71 -2.62 4.40 -5.87
CA LEU A 71 -1.46 5.27 -5.68
C LEU A 71 -0.39 4.56 -4.86
N LYS A 72 0.76 4.27 -5.47
CA LYS A 72 1.83 3.49 -4.83
C LYS A 72 2.82 4.36 -4.05
N GLU A 73 3.42 3.77 -3.02
CA GLU A 73 4.50 4.36 -2.22
C GLU A 73 5.81 4.54 -3.02
N ARG A 74 6.02 3.68 -4.03
CA ARG A 74 7.20 3.70 -4.90
C ARG A 74 6.83 3.34 -6.34
N ALA A 75 7.68 3.73 -7.29
CA ALA A 75 7.51 3.36 -8.69
C ALA A 75 7.66 1.84 -8.88
N ASP A 76 6.93 1.28 -9.84
CA ASP A 76 7.02 -0.15 -10.17
C ASP A 76 8.38 -0.49 -10.80
N GLY A 77 8.80 -1.73 -10.58
CA GLY A 77 10.16 -2.23 -10.79
C GLY A 77 10.67 -2.32 -12.23
N LEU A 78 10.14 -1.56 -13.19
CA LEU A 78 10.71 -1.42 -14.52
C LEU A 78 10.89 0.07 -14.83
N ALA A 79 12.08 0.59 -14.50
CA ALA A 79 12.43 1.95 -14.87
C ALA A 79 12.29 2.14 -16.39
N GLY A 80 11.39 3.02 -16.82
CA GLY A 80 11.29 3.49 -18.21
C GLY A 80 10.44 2.65 -19.18
N ILE A 81 9.69 1.64 -18.72
CA ILE A 81 8.77 0.86 -19.59
C ILE A 81 7.31 1.15 -19.22
N GLY A 82 6.52 1.58 -20.21
CA GLY A 82 5.10 1.85 -20.07
C GLY A 82 4.76 3.17 -19.36
N PRO A 83 3.48 3.58 -19.36
CA PRO A 83 3.03 4.76 -18.62
C PRO A 83 3.25 4.53 -17.12
N GLN A 84 4.18 5.29 -16.55
CA GLN A 84 4.46 5.27 -15.11
C GLN A 84 3.42 6.13 -14.40
N ARG A 85 2.59 5.50 -13.56
CA ARG A 85 1.69 6.24 -12.68
C ARG A 85 2.51 7.05 -11.68
N PRO A 86 2.06 8.25 -11.29
CA PRO A 86 2.74 9.01 -10.26
C PRO A 86 2.71 8.24 -8.94
N THR A 87 3.79 8.35 -8.17
CA THR A 87 3.81 7.84 -6.78
C THR A 87 3.18 8.86 -5.84
N LEU A 88 2.81 8.45 -4.63
CA LEU A 88 2.34 9.37 -3.59
C LEU A 88 3.35 10.51 -3.35
N ARG A 89 4.65 10.17 -3.28
CA ARG A 89 5.69 11.18 -3.13
C ARG A 89 5.72 12.15 -4.30
N THR A 90 5.67 11.65 -5.54
CA THR A 90 5.65 12.50 -6.74
C THR A 90 4.47 13.47 -6.73
N VAL A 91 3.27 13.00 -6.35
CA VAL A 91 2.08 13.88 -6.24
C VAL A 91 2.33 14.96 -5.19
N THR A 92 2.70 14.59 -3.97
CA THR A 92 2.85 15.55 -2.86
C THR A 92 4.01 16.53 -3.07
N GLU A 93 5.12 16.09 -3.66
CA GLU A 93 6.24 16.96 -4.06
C GLU A 93 5.83 17.93 -5.17
N SER A 94 5.05 17.48 -6.17
CA SER A 94 4.52 18.34 -7.23
C SER A 94 3.59 19.41 -6.68
N LEU A 95 2.74 19.08 -5.70
CA LEU A 95 1.88 20.06 -5.03
C LEU A 95 2.70 21.07 -4.21
N ALA A 96 3.74 20.61 -3.53
CA ALA A 96 4.67 21.49 -2.80
C ALA A 96 5.47 22.41 -3.74
N ALA A 97 5.85 21.92 -4.92
CA ALA A 97 6.49 22.73 -5.96
C ALA A 97 5.52 23.75 -6.55
N ALA A 98 4.27 23.36 -6.81
CA ALA A 98 3.21 24.25 -7.27
C ALA A 98 2.97 25.40 -6.29
N ALA A 99 3.14 25.19 -4.98
CA ALA A 99 3.05 26.24 -3.98
C ALA A 99 4.09 27.36 -4.17
N LYS A 100 5.24 27.06 -4.77
CA LYS A 100 6.32 28.01 -5.03
C LYS A 100 6.21 28.73 -6.39
N ASP A 101 5.32 28.31 -7.29
CA ASP A 101 5.14 28.93 -8.60
C ASP A 101 4.26 30.20 -8.51
N PRO A 102 4.80 31.42 -8.72
CA PRO A 102 4.01 32.65 -8.62
C PRO A 102 3.01 32.85 -9.77
N SER A 103 3.18 32.13 -10.89
CA SER A 103 2.30 32.25 -12.05
C SER A 103 1.04 31.39 -11.93
N LEU A 104 1.04 30.42 -11.02
CA LEU A 104 -0.09 29.54 -10.76
C LEU A 104 -1.06 30.20 -9.78
N ARG A 105 -2.33 30.38 -10.17
CA ARG A 105 -3.34 31.02 -9.31
C ARG A 105 -4.09 30.03 -8.41
N GLY A 106 -4.20 28.79 -8.84
CA GLY A 106 -4.90 27.72 -8.15
C GLY A 106 -4.73 26.37 -8.84
N LEU A 107 -5.39 25.35 -8.28
CA LEU A 107 -5.26 23.96 -8.69
C LEU A 107 -6.62 23.24 -8.62
N VAL A 108 -6.92 22.42 -9.61
CA VAL A 108 -7.96 21.39 -9.55
C VAL A 108 -7.30 20.02 -9.36
N ILE A 109 -7.77 19.27 -8.38
CA ILE A 109 -7.47 17.85 -8.20
C ILE A 109 -8.74 17.08 -8.54
N ARG A 110 -8.73 16.40 -9.68
CA ARG A 110 -9.81 15.51 -10.10
C ARG A 110 -9.54 14.09 -9.63
N LEU A 111 -10.43 13.56 -8.80
CA LEU A 111 -10.45 12.17 -8.38
C LEU A 111 -11.35 11.40 -9.36
N LYS A 112 -10.75 10.57 -10.22
CA LYS A 112 -11.49 9.72 -11.15
C LYS A 112 -11.94 8.46 -10.43
N ASP A 113 -11.15 7.39 -10.53
CA ASP A 113 -11.31 6.12 -9.83
C ASP A 113 -10.15 5.89 -8.84
N ALA A 114 -9.62 6.97 -8.27
CA ALA A 114 -8.48 6.93 -7.36
C ALA A 114 -8.81 6.05 -6.13
N GLN A 115 -7.95 5.08 -5.85
CA GLN A 115 -8.07 4.20 -4.69
C GLN A 115 -7.10 4.68 -3.62
N LEU A 116 -7.55 5.62 -2.79
CA LEU A 116 -6.72 6.25 -1.76
C LEU A 116 -7.05 5.68 -0.37
N GLY A 117 -6.02 5.24 0.34
CA GLY A 117 -6.12 4.97 1.78
C GLY A 117 -6.15 6.26 2.60
N SER A 118 -6.65 6.20 3.84
CA SER A 118 -6.79 7.39 4.72
C SER A 118 -5.47 8.14 4.91
N THR A 119 -4.36 7.44 5.11
CA THR A 119 -3.07 8.12 5.28
C THR A 119 -2.60 8.80 4.00
N GLN A 120 -2.87 8.23 2.83
CA GLN A 120 -2.55 8.85 1.55
C GLN A 120 -3.37 10.13 1.33
N VAL A 121 -4.66 10.09 1.68
CA VAL A 121 -5.52 11.29 1.69
C VAL A 121 -4.96 12.34 2.65
N GLU A 122 -4.49 11.94 3.83
CA GLU A 122 -3.86 12.84 4.80
C GLU A 122 -2.58 13.48 4.24
N GLU A 123 -1.69 12.72 3.60
CA GLU A 123 -0.45 13.27 3.01
C GLU A 123 -0.73 14.23 1.83
N ILE A 124 -1.66 13.88 0.95
CA ILE A 124 -2.11 14.79 -0.13
C ILE A 124 -2.79 16.01 0.48
N GLY A 125 -3.63 15.82 1.49
CA GLY A 125 -4.30 16.89 2.23
C GLY A 125 -3.34 17.88 2.88
N GLN A 126 -2.24 17.41 3.49
CA GLN A 126 -1.20 18.28 4.03
C GLN A 126 -0.48 19.08 2.93
N ALA A 127 -0.26 18.48 1.75
CA ALA A 127 0.28 19.20 0.61
C ALA A 127 -0.71 20.25 0.07
N ILE A 128 -2.01 19.96 0.06
CA ILE A 128 -3.09 20.93 -0.24
C ILE A 128 -3.07 22.07 0.77
N ALA A 129 -2.95 21.79 2.07
CA ALA A 129 -2.91 22.81 3.11
C ALA A 129 -1.71 23.76 2.93
N GLN A 130 -0.52 23.21 2.60
CA GLN A 130 0.67 24.01 2.28
C GLN A 130 0.46 24.87 1.02
N LEU A 131 -0.18 24.31 -0.01
CA LEU A 131 -0.51 25.04 -1.24
C LEU A 131 -1.45 26.22 -0.96
N ARG A 132 -2.50 26.01 -0.15
CA ARG A 132 -3.45 27.04 0.26
C ARG A 132 -2.80 28.13 1.11
N ALA A 133 -1.91 27.75 2.02
CA ALA A 133 -1.13 28.70 2.80
C ALA A 133 -0.26 29.64 1.94
N SER A 134 0.10 29.23 0.72
CA SER A 134 0.80 30.08 -0.27
C SER A 134 -0.11 31.08 -1.01
N GLY A 135 -1.41 31.11 -0.69
CA GLY A 135 -2.41 31.99 -1.30
C GLY A 135 -3.01 31.47 -2.62
N LYS A 136 -2.79 30.19 -2.95
CA LYS A 136 -3.38 29.53 -4.12
C LYS A 136 -4.66 28.82 -3.74
N SER A 137 -5.70 28.90 -4.57
CA SER A 137 -6.93 28.13 -4.32
C SER A 137 -6.77 26.67 -4.73
N VAL A 138 -7.44 25.77 -4.02
CA VAL A 138 -7.49 24.35 -4.37
C VAL A 138 -8.93 23.89 -4.44
N HIS A 139 -9.26 23.18 -5.51
CA HIS A 139 -10.57 22.61 -5.76
C HIS A 139 -10.44 21.11 -5.94
N VAL A 140 -11.20 20.33 -5.19
CA VAL A 140 -11.32 18.89 -5.39
C VAL A 140 -12.58 18.65 -6.20
N TYR A 141 -12.46 17.87 -7.27
CA TYR A 141 -13.57 17.51 -8.14
C TYR A 141 -13.67 16.00 -8.25
N ALA A 142 -14.88 15.45 -8.18
CA ALA A 142 -15.13 14.04 -8.45
C ALA A 142 -16.54 13.84 -9.04
N GLU A 143 -16.71 12.79 -9.84
CA GLU A 143 -18.03 12.40 -10.34
C GLU A 143 -18.93 11.79 -9.25
N SER A 144 -18.34 11.27 -8.19
CA SER A 144 -19.04 10.75 -7.00
C SER A 144 -18.14 10.91 -5.78
N TYR A 145 -18.72 11.05 -4.59
CA TYR A 145 -17.96 11.20 -3.35
C TYR A 145 -18.14 9.99 -2.43
N GLY A 146 -17.05 9.30 -2.14
CA GLY A 146 -16.93 8.37 -1.03
C GLY A 146 -16.18 8.98 0.15
N PRO A 147 -15.83 8.18 1.16
CA PRO A 147 -15.09 8.66 2.34
C PRO A 147 -13.76 9.33 2.02
N ALA A 148 -13.01 8.84 1.02
CA ALA A 148 -11.72 9.40 0.63
C ALA A 148 -11.87 10.78 -0.02
N GLU A 149 -12.86 10.93 -0.92
CA GLU A 149 -13.16 12.18 -1.61
C GLU A 149 -13.65 13.24 -0.62
N PHE A 150 -14.54 12.88 0.31
CA PHE A 150 -14.99 13.78 1.37
C PHE A 150 -13.85 14.24 2.27
N LEU A 151 -13.00 13.30 2.68
CA LEU A 151 -11.85 13.60 3.53
C LEU A 151 -10.85 14.51 2.79
N LEU A 152 -10.55 14.25 1.51
CA LEU A 152 -9.66 15.11 0.72
C LEU A 152 -10.27 16.49 0.48
N GLY A 153 -11.56 16.54 0.14
CA GLY A 153 -12.33 17.79 -0.04
C GLY A 153 -12.32 18.68 1.21
N SER A 154 -12.20 18.10 2.40
CA SER A 154 -12.07 18.85 3.67
C SER A 154 -10.74 19.63 3.80
N TYR A 155 -9.74 19.36 2.96
CA TYR A 155 -8.51 20.15 2.89
C TYR A 155 -8.58 21.29 1.86
N ALA A 156 -9.52 21.21 0.90
CA ALA A 156 -9.63 22.13 -0.23
C ALA A 156 -10.38 23.43 0.13
N ASP A 157 -10.33 24.42 -0.78
CA ASP A 157 -11.21 25.58 -0.70
C ASP A 157 -12.60 25.27 -1.21
N GLU A 158 -12.72 24.37 -2.20
CA GLU A 158 -13.99 23.83 -2.66
C GLU A 158 -13.91 22.33 -2.95
N ALA A 159 -14.93 21.59 -2.53
CA ALA A 159 -15.27 20.24 -2.92
C ALA A 159 -16.47 20.30 -3.89
N LEU A 160 -16.19 20.00 -5.14
CA LEU A 160 -17.10 20.08 -6.28
C LEU A 160 -17.47 18.68 -6.73
N ILE A 161 -18.73 18.49 -7.11
CA ILE A 161 -19.24 17.20 -7.61
C ILE A 161 -19.94 17.38 -8.95
N GLN A 162 -19.89 16.38 -9.82
CA GLN A 162 -20.70 16.32 -11.05
C GLN A 162 -22.20 16.46 -10.72
N THR A 163 -23.00 17.12 -11.57
CA THR A 163 -24.45 17.22 -11.35
C THR A 163 -25.09 15.83 -11.39
N GLY A 164 -25.92 15.54 -10.40
CA GLY A 164 -26.51 14.21 -10.23
C GLY A 164 -25.53 13.12 -9.75
N GLY A 165 -24.28 13.48 -9.41
CA GLY A 165 -23.31 12.57 -8.82
C GLY A 165 -23.77 12.02 -7.46
N GLY A 166 -23.49 10.74 -7.22
CA GLY A 166 -23.83 10.06 -5.97
C GLY A 166 -22.83 10.35 -4.85
N VAL A 167 -23.29 10.25 -3.61
CA VAL A 167 -22.45 10.34 -2.41
C VAL A 167 -22.68 9.18 -1.46
N ALA A 168 -21.62 8.74 -0.78
CA ALA A 168 -21.68 7.71 0.25
C ALA A 168 -20.68 8.00 1.38
N LEU A 169 -21.19 8.32 2.57
CA LEU A 169 -20.42 8.53 3.79
C LEU A 169 -21.01 7.71 4.96
N PRO A 170 -20.95 6.37 4.90
CA PRO A 170 -21.61 5.50 5.89
C PRO A 170 -20.89 5.40 7.25
N GLY A 171 -19.66 5.92 7.36
CA GLY A 171 -18.79 5.74 8.54
C GLY A 171 -17.73 4.65 8.32
N LEU A 172 -17.22 4.08 9.42
CA LEU A 172 -16.18 3.05 9.41
C LEU A 172 -16.69 1.77 10.08
N THR A 173 -16.36 0.64 9.46
CA THR A 173 -16.64 -0.70 9.99
C THR A 173 -15.39 -1.56 9.86
N ILE A 174 -15.11 -2.35 10.90
CA ILE A 174 -14.15 -3.45 10.83
C ILE A 174 -14.95 -4.74 10.99
N GLU A 175 -14.81 -5.64 10.02
CA GLU A 175 -15.40 -6.97 10.06
C GLU A 175 -14.28 -8.01 10.09
N GLU A 176 -14.33 -8.92 11.06
CA GLU A 176 -13.34 -9.99 11.22
C GLU A 176 -14.03 -11.36 11.06
N MET A 177 -13.49 -12.19 10.18
CA MET A 177 -13.98 -13.55 9.97
C MET A 177 -13.25 -14.53 10.89
N TYR A 178 -14.01 -15.28 11.70
CA TYR A 178 -13.47 -16.31 12.60
C TYR A 178 -13.69 -17.72 12.04
N MET A 179 -12.58 -18.40 11.73
CA MET A 179 -12.53 -19.70 11.07
C MET A 179 -12.15 -20.85 12.02
N GLY A 180 -11.84 -20.58 13.29
CA GLY A 180 -11.33 -21.60 14.21
C GLY A 180 -12.28 -22.78 14.41
N ASP A 181 -13.59 -22.52 14.49
CA ASP A 181 -14.61 -23.57 14.60
C ASP A 181 -14.75 -24.37 13.30
N MET A 182 -14.69 -23.69 12.14
CA MET A 182 -14.71 -24.35 10.84
C MET A 182 -13.49 -25.27 10.66
N LEU A 183 -12.29 -24.82 11.06
CA LEU A 183 -11.08 -25.63 11.01
C LEU A 183 -11.19 -26.85 11.94
N ARG A 184 -11.68 -26.68 13.17
CA ARG A 184 -11.93 -27.80 14.09
C ARG A 184 -12.95 -28.80 13.52
N TRP A 185 -14.03 -28.30 12.94
CA TRP A 185 -15.03 -29.12 12.27
C TRP A 185 -14.43 -29.92 11.10
N ALA A 186 -13.52 -29.32 10.33
CA ALA A 186 -12.81 -29.98 9.23
C ALA A 186 -11.74 -30.99 9.70
N GLY A 187 -11.58 -31.20 11.01
CA GLY A 187 -10.56 -32.09 11.58
C GLY A 187 -9.17 -31.46 11.67
N ALA A 188 -9.05 -30.15 11.44
CA ALA A 188 -7.82 -29.40 11.66
C ALA A 188 -7.74 -28.87 13.11
N SER A 189 -6.54 -28.62 13.60
CA SER A 189 -6.25 -28.16 14.96
C SER A 189 -5.40 -26.91 14.89
N PRO A 190 -6.01 -25.71 14.92
CA PRO A 190 -5.28 -24.45 15.00
C PRO A 190 -4.54 -24.35 16.34
N ASP A 191 -3.21 -24.51 16.31
CA ASP A 191 -2.36 -24.54 17.50
C ASP A 191 -1.42 -23.34 17.50
N PHE A 192 -1.94 -22.25 18.07
CA PHE A 192 -1.26 -20.97 18.15
C PHE A 192 -0.94 -20.61 19.59
N VAL A 193 0.22 -19.97 19.78
CA VAL A 193 0.67 -19.37 21.02
C VAL A 193 0.82 -17.88 20.77
N GLN A 194 0.45 -17.08 21.76
CA GLN A 194 0.68 -15.65 21.77
C GLN A 194 1.34 -15.23 23.09
N VAL A 195 2.22 -14.24 23.00
CA VAL A 195 2.81 -13.51 24.12
C VAL A 195 2.41 -12.05 23.93
N GLY A 196 1.58 -11.57 24.84
CA GLY A 196 0.77 -10.37 24.66
C GLY A 196 -0.72 -10.69 24.79
N ASP A 197 -1.37 -10.19 25.84
CA ASP A 197 -2.81 -10.42 26.06
C ASP A 197 -3.68 -9.88 24.92
N TYR A 198 -3.29 -8.75 24.33
CA TYR A 198 -3.97 -8.10 23.20
C TYR A 198 -3.40 -8.54 21.84
N LYS A 199 -2.51 -9.55 21.80
CA LYS A 199 -1.88 -10.02 20.56
C LYS A 199 -2.79 -11.01 19.83
N GLY A 200 -3.90 -10.50 19.29
CA GLY A 200 -4.97 -11.32 18.70
C GLY A 200 -4.85 -11.63 17.21
N ALA A 201 -3.73 -11.35 16.55
CA ALA A 201 -3.60 -11.54 15.09
C ALA A 201 -3.80 -13.00 14.60
N SER A 202 -3.70 -14.00 15.48
CA SER A 202 -4.04 -15.40 15.16
C SER A 202 -5.47 -15.78 15.54
N GLU A 203 -6.21 -14.94 16.26
CA GLU A 203 -7.55 -15.29 16.74
C GLU A 203 -8.56 -15.59 15.61
N PRO A 204 -8.59 -14.83 14.50
CA PRO A 204 -9.44 -15.16 13.36
C PRO A 204 -9.26 -16.60 12.85
N ILE A 205 -8.06 -17.16 12.92
CA ILE A 205 -7.80 -18.55 12.49
C ILE A 205 -7.84 -19.57 13.65
N ALA A 206 -7.68 -19.13 14.90
CA ALA A 206 -7.58 -20.01 16.05
C ALA A 206 -8.89 -20.19 16.82
N ARG A 207 -9.77 -19.18 16.80
CA ARG A 207 -10.96 -19.07 17.66
C ARG A 207 -12.25 -18.98 16.82
N GLY A 208 -13.39 -19.15 17.49
CA GLY A 208 -14.72 -18.92 16.90
C GLY A 208 -15.23 -17.47 17.06
N GLY A 209 -14.50 -16.65 17.82
CA GLY A 209 -14.79 -15.24 18.07
C GLY A 209 -13.64 -14.60 18.86
N PRO A 210 -13.67 -13.27 19.02
CA PRO A 210 -12.60 -12.53 19.69
C PRO A 210 -12.47 -12.89 21.17
N SER A 211 -11.27 -12.80 21.71
CA SER A 211 -11.05 -12.65 23.14
C SER A 211 -11.52 -11.28 23.62
N PRO A 212 -11.85 -11.11 24.92
CA PRO A 212 -12.20 -9.79 25.46
C PRO A 212 -11.12 -8.73 25.23
N GLU A 213 -9.84 -9.12 25.30
CA GLU A 213 -8.71 -8.23 25.11
C GLU A 213 -8.56 -7.81 23.64
N TRP A 214 -8.72 -8.75 22.71
CA TRP A 214 -8.69 -8.43 21.28
C TRP A 214 -9.89 -7.57 20.87
N ASP A 215 -11.09 -7.90 21.36
CA ASP A 215 -12.30 -7.11 21.14
C ASP A 215 -12.12 -5.67 21.64
N GLN A 216 -11.59 -5.48 22.85
CA GLN A 216 -11.26 -4.15 23.37
C GLN A 216 -10.22 -3.42 22.49
N ASN A 217 -9.21 -4.13 21.99
CA ASN A 217 -8.16 -3.56 21.14
C ASN A 217 -8.73 -3.00 19.84
N ILE A 218 -9.53 -3.81 19.14
CA ILE A 218 -10.08 -3.47 17.82
C ILE A 218 -11.15 -2.39 17.94
N ASN A 219 -12.04 -2.45 18.94
CA ASN A 219 -13.00 -1.38 19.20
C ASN A 219 -12.30 -0.05 19.51
N GLY A 220 -11.29 -0.05 20.39
CA GLY A 220 -10.54 1.18 20.70
C GLY A 220 -9.74 1.73 19.52
N LEU A 221 -9.28 0.87 18.62
CA LEU A 221 -8.65 1.27 17.36
C LEU A 221 -9.69 1.90 16.42
N LEU A 222 -10.85 1.27 16.23
CA LEU A 222 -11.93 1.77 15.40
C LEU A 222 -12.41 3.15 15.88
N ASP A 223 -12.61 3.32 17.19
CA ASP A 223 -12.96 4.61 17.80
C ASP A 223 -11.95 5.70 17.46
N SER A 224 -10.65 5.36 17.52
CA SER A 224 -9.58 6.32 17.26
C SER A 224 -9.50 6.71 15.77
N LEU A 225 -9.67 5.75 14.87
CA LEU A 225 -9.71 5.99 13.41
C LEU A 225 -10.96 6.79 13.01
N TYR A 226 -12.11 6.45 13.58
CA TYR A 226 -13.35 7.16 13.32
C TYR A 226 -13.30 8.59 13.87
N GLY A 227 -12.75 8.78 15.07
CA GLY A 227 -12.49 10.10 15.64
C GLY A 227 -11.60 10.97 14.74
N ALA A 228 -10.50 10.43 14.20
CA ALA A 228 -9.62 11.15 13.28
C ALA A 228 -10.34 11.60 12.00
N LEU A 229 -11.16 10.71 11.40
CA LEU A 229 -11.98 11.03 10.24
C LEU A 229 -12.98 12.17 10.56
N ARG A 230 -13.70 12.05 11.68
CA ARG A 230 -14.69 13.06 12.09
C ARG A 230 -14.04 14.40 12.34
N ASP A 231 -12.94 14.44 13.08
CA ASP A 231 -12.25 15.68 13.43
C ASP A 231 -11.78 16.42 12.17
N ARG A 232 -11.26 15.69 11.18
CA ARG A 232 -10.84 16.28 9.91
C ARG A 232 -12.01 16.84 9.09
N LEU A 233 -13.12 16.11 9.01
CA LEU A 233 -14.33 16.58 8.33
C LEU A 233 -14.92 17.81 9.03
N LYS A 234 -15.04 17.78 10.36
CA LYS A 234 -15.53 18.91 11.17
C LYS A 234 -14.66 20.15 10.98
N GLU A 235 -13.33 20.00 11.04
CA GLU A 235 -12.40 21.11 10.87
C GLU A 235 -12.48 21.70 9.46
N GLY A 236 -12.44 20.84 8.44
CA GLY A 236 -12.43 21.28 7.04
C GLY A 236 -13.74 21.90 6.56
N ARG A 237 -14.88 21.36 7.03
CA ARG A 237 -16.22 21.79 6.63
C ARG A 237 -16.92 22.69 7.67
N LYS A 238 -16.24 22.99 8.78
CA LYS A 238 -16.73 23.83 9.90
C LYS A 238 -18.05 23.32 10.49
N LEU A 239 -18.15 22.02 10.69
CA LEU A 239 -19.32 21.35 11.24
C LEU A 239 -19.14 21.05 12.73
N SER A 240 -20.23 21.16 13.50
CA SER A 240 -20.33 20.55 14.83
C SER A 240 -20.56 19.04 14.73
N ASP A 241 -20.39 18.31 15.83
CA ASP A 241 -20.68 16.87 15.86
C ASP A 241 -22.11 16.55 15.43
N ALA A 242 -23.11 17.28 15.94
CA ALA A 242 -24.51 17.08 15.57
C ALA A 242 -24.79 17.36 14.08
N GLN A 243 -24.11 18.36 13.50
CA GLN A 243 -24.23 18.65 12.07
C GLN A 243 -23.57 17.56 11.22
N LEU A 244 -22.42 17.04 11.64
CA LEU A 244 -21.77 15.92 10.95
C LEU A 244 -22.62 14.65 11.03
N ASP A 245 -23.23 14.36 12.17
CA ASP A 245 -24.12 13.20 12.34
C ASP A 245 -25.32 13.30 11.40
N ALA A 246 -25.97 14.47 11.35
CA ALA A 246 -27.07 14.72 10.42
C ALA A 246 -26.62 14.63 8.95
N ALA A 247 -25.40 15.09 8.65
CA ALA A 247 -24.83 15.00 7.30
C ALA A 247 -24.56 13.55 6.90
N MET A 248 -24.00 12.73 7.79
CA MET A 248 -23.76 11.30 7.55
C MET A 248 -25.07 10.53 7.38
N GLU A 249 -26.11 10.84 8.17
CA GLU A 249 -27.44 10.25 8.02
C GLU A 249 -28.10 10.62 6.68
N ALA A 250 -27.87 11.83 6.16
CA ALA A 250 -28.36 12.22 4.85
C ALA A 250 -27.51 11.63 3.70
N CYS A 251 -26.20 11.43 3.93
CA CYS A 251 -25.23 11.10 2.90
C CYS A 251 -24.72 9.64 2.94
N TRP A 252 -25.29 8.74 3.75
CA TRP A 252 -24.85 7.33 3.77
C TRP A 252 -25.02 6.68 2.38
N MET A 253 -26.07 7.09 1.65
CA MET A 253 -26.31 6.79 0.24
C MET A 253 -27.23 7.88 -0.33
N GLY A 254 -26.65 9.01 -0.74
CA GLY A 254 -27.38 10.19 -1.18
C GLY A 254 -26.91 10.73 -2.53
N LEU A 255 -27.33 11.95 -2.86
CA LEU A 255 -26.87 12.72 -4.00
C LEU A 255 -26.01 13.90 -3.56
N GLY A 256 -25.26 14.48 -4.50
CA GLY A 256 -24.46 15.68 -4.24
C GLY A 256 -25.27 16.84 -3.63
N SER A 257 -26.58 16.93 -3.93
CA SER A 257 -27.47 17.95 -3.35
C SER A 257 -27.63 17.80 -1.84
N ASP A 258 -27.68 16.57 -1.33
CA ASP A 258 -27.82 16.29 0.10
C ASP A 258 -26.53 16.72 0.82
N ALA A 259 -25.38 16.35 0.26
CA ALA A 259 -24.08 16.74 0.80
C ALA A 259 -23.86 18.26 0.79
N ILE A 260 -24.36 18.98 -0.22
CA ILE A 260 -24.32 20.46 -0.25
C ILE A 260 -25.25 21.05 0.82
N ALA A 261 -26.48 20.55 0.94
CA ALA A 261 -27.45 21.03 1.93
C ALA A 261 -26.93 20.87 3.36
N HIS A 262 -26.09 19.87 3.60
CA HIS A 262 -25.44 19.59 4.88
C HIS A 262 -24.01 20.15 5.01
N GLY A 263 -23.53 20.94 4.03
CA GLY A 263 -22.23 21.63 4.09
C GLY A 263 -21.00 20.75 3.88
N LEU A 264 -21.17 19.48 3.49
CA LEU A 264 -20.06 18.58 3.16
C LEU A 264 -19.43 18.90 1.79
N LEU A 265 -20.22 19.41 0.84
CA LEU A 265 -19.77 19.85 -0.49
C LEU A 265 -20.16 21.30 -0.75
N ASP A 266 -19.53 21.93 -1.75
CA ASP A 266 -19.72 23.34 -2.05
C ASP A 266 -20.68 23.57 -3.22
N ALA A 267 -20.58 22.79 -4.30
CA ALA A 267 -21.43 22.96 -5.48
C ALA A 267 -21.47 21.72 -6.38
N GLN A 268 -22.55 21.61 -7.15
CA GLN A 268 -22.61 20.75 -8.33
C GLN A 268 -22.11 21.52 -9.55
N VAL A 269 -21.23 20.92 -10.33
CA VAL A 269 -20.61 21.54 -11.51
C VAL A 269 -20.45 20.45 -12.55
N GLU A 270 -20.92 20.69 -13.77
CA GLU A 270 -20.60 19.82 -14.89
C GLU A 270 -19.11 19.96 -15.24
N LEU A 271 -18.42 18.84 -15.49
CA LEU A 271 -16.99 18.86 -15.83
C LEU A 271 -16.63 19.88 -16.95
N PRO A 272 -17.41 20.01 -18.05
CA PRO A 272 -17.15 21.01 -19.09
C PRO A 272 -17.26 22.47 -18.62
N ASP A 273 -18.03 22.76 -17.58
CA ASP A 273 -18.31 24.12 -17.10
C ASP A 273 -17.33 24.57 -16.00
N LEU A 274 -16.37 23.72 -15.66
CA LEU A 274 -15.40 23.98 -14.60
C LEU A 274 -14.45 25.13 -14.96
N ASP A 275 -14.12 25.32 -16.23
CA ASP A 275 -13.29 26.43 -16.69
C ASP A 275 -14.01 27.78 -16.56
N GLU A 276 -15.30 27.83 -16.89
CA GLU A 276 -16.15 29.01 -16.72
C GLU A 276 -16.26 29.37 -15.23
N ARG A 277 -16.58 28.39 -14.38
CA ARG A 277 -16.72 28.61 -12.93
C ARG A 277 -15.44 29.15 -12.30
N LEU A 278 -14.30 28.52 -12.59
CA LEU A 278 -13.02 28.96 -12.04
C LEU A 278 -12.57 30.28 -12.66
N GLY A 279 -12.90 30.51 -13.93
CA GLY A 279 -12.65 31.78 -14.59
C GLY A 279 -13.40 32.95 -13.94
N ALA A 280 -14.67 32.74 -13.60
CA ALA A 280 -15.47 33.68 -12.83
C ALA A 280 -14.88 33.93 -11.43
N ARG A 281 -14.45 32.86 -10.73
CA ARG A 281 -13.83 32.96 -9.40
C ARG A 281 -12.51 33.75 -9.42
N HIS A 282 -11.71 33.58 -10.46
CA HIS A 282 -10.37 34.19 -10.55
C HIS A 282 -10.30 35.46 -11.41
N GLY A 283 -11.43 35.89 -11.98
CA GLY A 283 -11.54 37.13 -12.75
C GLY A 283 -10.83 37.09 -14.11
N GLY A 284 -10.85 35.95 -14.82
CA GLY A 284 -10.25 35.84 -16.16
C GLY A 284 -10.45 34.47 -16.81
N LYS A 285 -10.01 34.28 -18.06
CA LYS A 285 -10.15 32.99 -18.75
C LYS A 285 -9.12 31.97 -18.25
N VAL A 286 -9.57 30.76 -17.91
CA VAL A 286 -8.67 29.70 -17.44
C VAL A 286 -7.71 29.26 -18.54
N ALA A 287 -6.43 29.17 -18.19
CA ALA A 287 -5.39 28.50 -18.95
C ALA A 287 -4.92 27.29 -18.15
N TRP A 288 -5.34 26.10 -18.58
CA TRP A 288 -5.00 24.85 -17.90
C TRP A 288 -3.52 24.52 -18.01
N ASP A 289 -2.91 24.23 -16.86
CA ASP A 289 -1.61 23.59 -16.79
C ASP A 289 -1.77 22.14 -16.33
N ARG A 290 -1.59 21.20 -17.26
CA ARG A 290 -1.66 19.76 -17.00
C ARG A 290 -0.29 19.15 -16.66
N GLY A 291 0.75 19.96 -16.58
CA GLY A 291 2.12 19.55 -16.29
C GLY A 291 2.52 19.57 -14.81
N ILE A 292 1.55 19.74 -13.90
CA ILE A 292 1.79 19.87 -12.46
C ILE A 292 2.44 18.61 -11.88
N VAL A 293 1.79 17.47 -12.10
CA VAL A 293 2.34 16.15 -11.74
C VAL A 293 2.94 15.56 -12.99
N LYS A 294 4.27 15.47 -13.02
CA LYS A 294 4.98 14.80 -14.11
C LYS A 294 4.92 13.29 -13.85
N SER A 295 4.40 12.51 -14.80
CA SER A 295 4.66 11.08 -14.80
C SER A 295 6.17 10.88 -14.88
N SER A 296 6.73 10.03 -14.01
CA SER A 296 8.14 9.68 -13.98
C SER A 296 8.48 8.87 -15.24
N GLY A 297 8.64 9.56 -16.36
CA GLY A 297 8.73 8.98 -17.68
C GLY A 297 8.02 9.91 -18.64
N SER A 298 8.80 10.52 -19.54
CA SER A 298 8.24 10.92 -20.83
C SER A 298 7.38 9.74 -21.30
N GLY A 299 6.10 9.97 -21.61
CA GLY A 299 5.29 9.01 -22.34
C GLY A 299 6.03 8.69 -23.64
N LEU A 300 6.95 7.75 -23.55
CA LEU A 300 7.75 7.28 -24.65
C LEU A 300 6.74 6.54 -25.47
N ASP A 301 6.49 7.08 -26.65
CA ASP A 301 5.65 6.47 -27.64
C ASP A 301 6.09 5.01 -27.80
N THR A 302 5.31 4.10 -27.22
CA THR A 302 5.60 2.66 -27.23
C THR A 302 5.44 2.09 -28.64
N SER A 303 4.91 2.88 -29.58
CA SER A 303 4.91 2.54 -31.01
C SER A 303 6.24 2.88 -31.70
N ASN A 304 7.13 3.66 -31.05
CA ASN A 304 8.47 3.96 -31.54
C ASN A 304 9.53 3.02 -30.90
N PRO A 305 10.06 2.04 -31.64
CA PRO A 305 11.00 1.06 -31.10
C PRO A 305 12.35 1.69 -30.65
N PHE A 306 12.76 2.82 -31.23
CA PHE A 306 13.97 3.53 -30.81
C PHE A 306 13.77 4.30 -29.50
N ALA A 307 12.57 4.88 -29.30
CA ALA A 307 12.19 5.53 -28.06
C ALA A 307 12.22 4.51 -26.91
N LEU A 308 11.56 3.36 -27.11
CA LEU A 308 11.59 2.24 -26.16
C LEU A 308 13.04 1.78 -25.88
N LEU A 309 13.86 1.55 -26.90
CA LEU A 309 15.25 1.12 -26.73
C LEU A 309 16.10 2.13 -25.94
N SER A 310 15.91 3.43 -26.17
CA SER A 310 16.61 4.49 -25.44
C SER A 310 16.20 4.57 -23.97
N ALA A 311 14.92 4.29 -23.68
CA ALA A 311 14.40 4.25 -22.31
C ALA A 311 14.95 3.06 -21.53
N LEU A 312 15.05 1.90 -22.19
CA LEU A 312 15.65 0.67 -21.65
C LEU A 312 17.15 0.78 -21.41
N SER A 313 17.82 1.70 -22.11
CA SER A 313 19.27 1.92 -22.01
C SER A 313 19.64 3.00 -20.99
N ARG A 314 18.65 3.68 -20.37
CA ARG A 314 18.92 4.66 -19.32
C ARG A 314 19.33 3.94 -18.03
N PRO A 315 20.54 4.17 -17.51
CA PRO A 315 20.93 3.58 -16.23
C PRO A 315 20.01 4.12 -15.12
N VAL A 316 19.54 3.23 -14.25
CA VAL A 316 18.85 3.63 -13.02
C VAL A 316 19.86 4.40 -12.17
N GLU A 317 19.54 5.64 -11.82
CA GLU A 317 20.37 6.44 -10.91
C GLU A 317 20.39 5.77 -9.54
N THR A 318 21.47 5.04 -9.27
CA THR A 318 21.66 4.26 -8.04
C THR A 318 22.70 4.88 -7.11
N THR A 319 23.45 5.87 -7.62
CA THR A 319 24.52 6.55 -6.89
C THR A 319 24.21 8.03 -6.76
N PRO A 320 24.20 8.59 -5.54
CA PRO A 320 23.99 10.02 -5.34
C PRO A 320 25.12 10.84 -5.97
N THR A 321 24.79 11.97 -6.58
CA THR A 321 25.76 12.89 -7.23
C THR A 321 25.92 14.22 -6.49
N ARG A 322 25.07 14.47 -5.48
CA ARG A 322 25.08 15.65 -4.59
C ARG A 322 24.51 15.24 -3.23
N PRO A 323 24.44 16.13 -2.20
CA PRO A 323 23.86 15.77 -0.91
C PRO A 323 22.47 15.14 -1.06
N THR A 324 22.21 14.05 -0.34
CA THR A 324 21.00 13.23 -0.51
C THR A 324 20.42 12.79 0.83
N ILE A 325 19.09 12.73 0.90
CA ILE A 325 18.33 12.01 1.92
C ILE A 325 17.84 10.69 1.31
N ALA A 326 18.23 9.56 1.90
CA ALA A 326 17.80 8.24 1.44
C ALA A 326 16.45 7.87 2.06
N VAL A 327 15.52 7.33 1.27
CA VAL A 327 14.25 6.78 1.75
C VAL A 327 14.27 5.27 1.61
N VAL A 328 14.45 4.56 2.73
CA VAL A 328 14.44 3.09 2.78
C VAL A 328 13.02 2.61 3.02
N HIS A 329 12.45 1.89 2.06
CA HIS A 329 11.07 1.45 2.16
C HIS A 329 10.92 0.04 2.75
N ILE A 330 10.07 -0.06 3.76
CA ILE A 330 9.59 -1.30 4.37
C ILE A 330 8.09 -1.38 4.11
N ASP A 331 7.71 -1.84 2.92
CA ASP A 331 6.32 -1.88 2.45
C ASP A 331 5.87 -3.33 2.19
N GLY A 332 4.94 -3.82 3.01
CA GLY A 332 4.44 -5.19 2.99
C GLY A 332 4.91 -6.07 4.16
N ALA A 333 4.57 -7.35 4.10
CA ALA A 333 4.94 -8.32 5.14
C ALA A 333 6.46 -8.54 5.17
N ILE A 334 7.03 -8.62 6.38
CA ILE A 334 8.48 -8.80 6.58
C ILE A 334 8.82 -10.29 6.57
N ILE A 335 9.74 -10.69 5.70
CA ILE A 335 10.17 -12.09 5.55
C ILE A 335 11.69 -12.23 5.69
N ASP A 336 12.12 -13.44 5.99
CA ASP A 336 13.54 -13.80 5.91
C ASP A 336 13.96 -13.93 4.44
N GLY A 337 15.19 -13.52 4.12
CA GLY A 337 15.71 -13.63 2.76
C GLY A 337 15.51 -12.38 1.93
N ASP A 338 15.25 -12.53 0.63
CA ASP A 338 15.14 -11.43 -0.33
C ASP A 338 13.69 -10.96 -0.50
N SER A 339 13.50 -9.66 -0.78
CA SER A 339 12.18 -9.09 -1.08
C SER A 339 11.58 -9.72 -2.32
N SER A 340 10.27 -9.94 -2.30
CA SER A 340 9.51 -10.44 -3.44
C SER A 340 8.43 -9.44 -3.82
N PRO A 341 8.23 -9.14 -5.12
CA PRO A 341 7.17 -8.25 -5.59
C PRO A 341 5.76 -8.84 -5.39
N GLY A 342 5.65 -10.08 -4.90
CA GLY A 342 4.40 -10.83 -4.83
C GLY A 342 4.21 -11.74 -6.05
N GLY A 343 3.23 -12.63 -5.99
CA GLY A 343 2.85 -13.54 -7.07
C GLY A 343 1.35 -13.47 -7.35
N LEU A 344 0.84 -14.30 -8.26
CA LEU A 344 -0.58 -14.31 -8.67
C LEU A 344 -1.56 -14.47 -7.48
N THR A 345 -1.09 -15.01 -6.35
CA THR A 345 -1.88 -15.31 -5.15
C THR A 345 -1.35 -14.66 -3.86
N GLY A 346 -0.35 -13.77 -3.93
CA GLY A 346 0.28 -13.20 -2.74
C GLY A 346 0.82 -11.79 -2.94
N GLY A 347 0.68 -10.95 -1.91
CA GLY A 347 1.17 -9.56 -1.93
C GLY A 347 2.68 -9.43 -1.88
N ALA A 348 3.18 -8.21 -2.14
CA ALA A 348 4.59 -7.89 -2.01
C ALA A 348 5.10 -8.13 -0.56
N SER A 349 6.37 -8.50 -0.45
CA SER A 349 7.03 -8.76 0.83
C SER A 349 8.42 -8.16 0.86
N VAL A 350 8.87 -7.80 2.07
CA VAL A 350 10.15 -7.15 2.31
C VAL A 350 11.08 -8.14 2.97
N GLY A 351 12.17 -8.47 2.29
CA GLY A 351 13.18 -9.40 2.75
C GLY A 351 14.29 -8.73 3.54
N SER A 352 14.67 -9.33 4.67
CA SER A 352 15.78 -8.84 5.51
C SER A 352 17.12 -8.72 4.78
N ARG A 353 17.42 -9.61 3.82
CA ARG A 353 18.65 -9.58 3.02
C ARG A 353 18.68 -8.38 2.08
N THR A 354 17.57 -8.09 1.41
CA THR A 354 17.44 -6.95 0.50
C THR A 354 17.61 -5.64 1.25
N ILE A 355 16.89 -5.47 2.36
CA ILE A 355 16.98 -4.24 3.17
C ILE A 355 18.35 -4.09 3.82
N ARG A 356 18.94 -5.18 4.33
CA ARG A 356 20.30 -5.12 4.90
C ARG A 356 21.33 -4.68 3.86
N ARG A 357 21.22 -5.14 2.61
CA ARG A 357 22.10 -4.70 1.50
C ARG A 357 21.90 -3.21 1.20
N ALA A 358 20.66 -2.75 1.13
CA ALA A 358 20.35 -1.34 0.91
C ALA A 358 20.93 -0.45 2.04
N LEU A 359 20.70 -0.82 3.30
CA LEU A 359 21.24 -0.12 4.47
C LEU A 359 22.78 -0.11 4.47
N SER A 360 23.43 -1.22 4.08
CA SER A 360 24.89 -1.29 3.96
C SER A 360 25.42 -0.38 2.85
N ALA A 361 24.73 -0.29 1.71
CA ALA A 361 25.12 0.63 0.64
C ALA A 361 24.96 2.10 1.05
N ILE A 362 23.96 2.39 1.90
CA ILE A 362 23.74 3.72 2.45
C ILE A 362 24.80 4.08 3.50
N GLU A 363 25.17 3.12 4.34
CA GLU A 363 26.06 3.32 5.49
C GLU A 363 27.36 4.04 5.11
N ASP A 364 28.01 3.58 4.02
CA ASP A 364 29.34 4.04 3.62
C ASP A 364 29.31 5.10 2.48
N GLN A 365 28.14 5.64 2.15
CA GLN A 365 27.99 6.63 1.08
C GLN A 365 27.98 8.09 1.60
N ASP A 366 29.09 8.81 1.46
CA ASP A 366 29.30 10.15 2.04
C ASP A 366 28.30 11.21 1.57
N LEU A 367 27.76 11.10 0.37
CA LEU A 367 26.76 12.04 -0.14
C LEU A 367 25.39 11.84 0.50
N ILE A 368 25.11 10.67 1.09
CA ILE A 368 23.89 10.48 1.87
C ILE A 368 24.10 11.08 3.26
N LYS A 369 23.36 12.14 3.55
CA LYS A 369 23.47 12.91 4.80
C LYS A 369 22.49 12.46 5.88
N GLY A 370 21.42 11.74 5.51
CA GLY A 370 20.44 11.20 6.43
C GLY A 370 19.54 10.17 5.77
N VAL A 371 18.81 9.41 6.58
CA VAL A 371 17.91 8.34 6.13
C VAL A 371 16.51 8.52 6.73
N ILE A 372 15.50 8.35 5.89
CA ILE A 372 14.12 8.11 6.31
C ILE A 372 13.82 6.63 6.10
N VAL A 373 13.38 5.92 7.12
CA VAL A 373 12.80 4.58 6.97
C VAL A 373 11.29 4.75 6.80
N ARG A 374 10.77 4.54 5.59
CA ARG A 374 9.33 4.61 5.28
C ARG A 374 8.71 3.25 5.57
N VAL A 375 7.86 3.16 6.58
CA VAL A 375 7.26 1.88 7.04
C VAL A 375 5.77 1.84 6.72
N ASN A 376 5.37 0.80 5.99
CA ASN A 376 4.00 0.40 5.73
C ASN A 376 3.90 -1.13 5.84
N SER A 377 3.94 -1.65 7.07
CA SER A 377 4.05 -3.09 7.34
C SER A 377 3.22 -3.55 8.54
N PRO A 378 2.48 -4.68 8.41
CA PRO A 378 1.83 -5.35 9.53
C PRO A 378 2.81 -6.15 10.41
N GLY A 379 4.08 -6.22 10.01
CA GLY A 379 5.09 -7.05 10.65
C GLY A 379 5.40 -8.32 9.85
N GLY A 380 5.84 -9.37 10.55
CA GLY A 380 6.24 -10.63 9.95
C GLY A 380 7.30 -11.34 10.78
N SER A 381 8.32 -11.89 10.12
CA SER A 381 9.42 -12.62 10.78
C SER A 381 10.13 -11.75 11.82
N ALA A 382 10.20 -12.25 13.05
CA ALA A 382 10.92 -11.61 14.15
C ALA A 382 12.43 -11.54 13.88
N THR A 383 13.00 -12.60 13.31
CA THR A 383 14.42 -12.66 12.93
C THR A 383 14.73 -11.63 11.86
N ALA A 384 13.92 -11.57 10.80
CA ALA A 384 14.07 -10.57 9.75
C ALA A 384 13.98 -9.14 10.30
N SER A 385 13.04 -8.90 11.22
CA SER A 385 12.86 -7.60 11.86
C SER A 385 14.08 -7.20 12.70
N GLU A 386 14.66 -8.11 13.49
CA GLU A 386 15.90 -7.84 14.24
C GLU A 386 17.09 -7.57 13.31
N VAL A 387 17.24 -8.33 12.20
CA VAL A 387 18.29 -8.09 11.20
C VAL A 387 18.20 -6.68 10.62
N ILE A 388 16.98 -6.24 10.28
CA ILE A 388 16.73 -4.89 9.75
C ILE A 388 16.96 -3.84 10.84
N TRP A 389 16.43 -4.05 12.06
CA TRP A 389 16.63 -3.16 13.21
C TRP A 389 18.12 -2.90 13.46
N GLN A 390 18.93 -3.97 13.50
CA GLN A 390 20.38 -3.85 13.66
C GLN A 390 21.03 -3.07 12.51
N GLY A 391 20.57 -3.29 11.27
CA GLY A 391 21.01 -2.52 10.11
C GLY A 391 20.72 -1.03 10.25
N VAL A 392 19.49 -0.69 10.63
CA VAL A 392 19.09 0.70 10.88
C VAL A 392 19.93 1.31 12.00
N ARG A 393 20.22 0.56 13.07
CA ARG A 393 21.09 1.02 14.17
C ARG A 393 22.54 1.23 13.76
N ARG A 394 23.09 0.44 12.84
CA ARG A 394 24.43 0.67 12.28
C ARG A 394 24.49 1.97 11.50
N VAL A 395 23.51 2.21 10.63
CA VAL A 395 23.40 3.48 9.91
C VAL A 395 23.23 4.65 10.88
N ALA A 396 22.37 4.50 11.89
CA ALA A 396 22.11 5.49 12.94
C ALA A 396 23.36 5.87 13.75
N ALA A 397 24.38 5.02 13.81
CA ALA A 397 25.63 5.32 14.49
C ALA A 397 26.52 6.31 13.69
N LYS A 398 26.29 6.45 12.38
CA LYS A 398 27.06 7.32 11.48
C LYS A 398 26.23 8.50 10.97
N LYS A 399 24.92 8.32 10.77
CA LYS A 399 24.04 9.27 10.08
C LYS A 399 22.69 9.36 10.80
N PRO A 400 22.03 10.54 10.84
CA PRO A 400 20.67 10.65 11.35
C PRO A 400 19.67 9.77 10.57
N VAL A 401 18.81 9.06 11.29
CA VAL A 401 17.77 8.17 10.79
C VAL A 401 16.42 8.47 11.45
N TRP A 402 15.48 9.01 10.67
CA TRP A 402 14.09 9.17 11.10
C TRP A 402 13.20 8.11 10.44
N VAL A 403 11.98 7.95 10.94
CA VAL A 403 10.99 6.99 10.46
C VAL A 403 9.74 7.77 10.09
N SER A 404 9.17 7.46 8.94
CA SER A 404 7.87 7.91 8.49
C SER A 404 6.96 6.70 8.37
N VAL A 405 5.80 6.72 9.04
CA VAL A 405 4.82 5.64 8.98
C VAL A 405 3.73 6.02 7.98
N GLY A 406 3.50 5.15 6.98
CA GLY A 406 2.36 5.21 6.08
C GLY A 406 1.10 4.68 6.78
N ASN A 407 0.42 3.68 6.20
CA ASN A 407 -0.77 3.11 6.84
C ASN A 407 -0.45 2.40 8.15
N MET A 408 0.66 1.64 8.20
CA MET A 408 0.92 0.78 9.36
C MET A 408 2.42 0.61 9.68
N ALA A 409 2.74 0.62 10.97
CA ALA A 409 3.99 0.07 11.49
C ALA A 409 3.65 -0.74 12.75
N ALA A 410 3.20 -1.97 12.56
CA ALA A 410 2.77 -2.87 13.63
C ALA A 410 3.71 -4.08 13.74
N SER A 411 3.84 -4.64 14.95
CA SER A 411 4.61 -5.87 15.20
C SER A 411 6.07 -5.70 14.71
N GLY A 412 6.57 -6.57 13.83
CA GLY A 412 7.88 -6.41 13.20
C GLY A 412 8.12 -5.05 12.51
N GLY A 413 7.07 -4.41 11.98
CA GLY A 413 7.15 -3.06 11.43
C GLY A 413 7.46 -2.02 12.52
N TYR A 414 6.79 -2.11 13.67
CA TYR A 414 7.10 -1.25 14.82
C TYR A 414 8.47 -1.57 15.44
N TYR A 415 8.85 -2.85 15.40
CA TYR A 415 10.19 -3.29 15.80
C TYR A 415 11.23 -2.51 15.02
N ILE A 416 11.17 -2.52 13.68
CA ILE A 416 12.09 -1.73 12.84
C ILE A 416 11.97 -0.24 13.10
N ALA A 417 10.74 0.31 13.20
CA ALA A 417 10.50 1.73 13.47
C ALA A 417 11.19 2.21 14.76
N SER A 418 11.22 1.38 15.81
CA SER A 418 11.89 1.73 17.08
C SER A 418 13.40 1.94 16.96
N ALA A 419 14.03 1.56 15.84
CA ALA A 419 15.46 1.82 15.62
C ALA A 419 15.79 3.29 15.32
N GLY A 420 14.84 4.05 14.75
CA GLY A 420 15.02 5.44 14.35
C GLY A 420 15.03 6.40 15.54
N GLN A 421 15.65 7.58 15.39
CA GLN A 421 15.68 8.58 16.47
C GLN A 421 14.39 9.39 16.56
N ARG A 422 13.64 9.49 15.45
CA ARG A 422 12.31 10.12 15.42
C ARG A 422 11.35 9.30 14.57
N ILE A 423 10.10 9.20 15.01
CA ILE A 423 9.01 8.49 14.34
C ILE A 423 7.87 9.49 14.11
N LEU A 424 7.55 9.73 12.84
CA LEU A 424 6.40 10.53 12.43
C LEU A 424 5.30 9.59 11.92
N VAL A 425 4.06 9.90 12.27
CA VAL A 425 2.86 9.13 11.93
C VAL A 425 1.80 10.05 11.33
N ASN A 426 1.01 9.57 10.38
CA ASN A 426 -0.21 10.25 9.99
C ASN A 426 -1.30 10.04 11.06
N PRO A 427 -2.34 10.90 11.16
CA PRO A 427 -3.41 10.73 12.14
C PRO A 427 -4.04 9.33 12.13
N SER A 428 -4.25 8.78 10.94
CA SER A 428 -4.83 7.44 10.74
C SER A 428 -3.80 6.31 10.67
N SER A 429 -2.50 6.58 10.84
CA SER A 429 -1.48 5.51 10.88
C SER A 429 -1.69 4.58 12.08
N ILE A 430 -1.55 3.27 11.86
CA ILE A 430 -1.67 2.25 12.89
C ILE A 430 -0.29 1.81 13.35
N VAL A 431 0.02 1.95 14.64
CA VAL A 431 1.31 1.54 15.20
C VAL A 431 1.18 0.67 16.44
N GLY A 432 2.29 0.05 16.84
CA GLY A 432 2.37 -0.77 18.05
C GLY A 432 2.34 -2.26 17.71
N SER A 433 1.40 -2.99 18.30
CA SER A 433 1.35 -4.45 18.31
C SER A 433 2.64 -5.10 18.82
N ILE A 434 3.23 -4.52 19.87
CA ILE A 434 4.42 -5.05 20.54
C ILE A 434 4.01 -6.32 21.27
N GLY A 435 4.24 -7.46 20.64
CA GLY A 435 3.75 -8.77 21.04
C GLY A 435 4.16 -9.80 20.00
N VAL A 436 4.18 -11.08 20.37
CA VAL A 436 4.65 -12.17 19.51
C VAL A 436 3.56 -13.22 19.37
N VAL A 437 3.32 -13.68 18.15
CA VAL A 437 2.36 -14.73 17.85
C VAL A 437 2.98 -15.73 16.87
N GLY A 438 2.65 -17.00 17.00
CA GLY A 438 3.22 -18.08 16.20
C GLY A 438 2.50 -19.38 16.47
N GLY A 439 2.46 -20.26 15.47
CA GLY A 439 1.68 -21.48 15.57
C GLY A 439 1.76 -22.34 14.33
N LYS A 440 1.02 -23.44 14.37
CA LYS A 440 0.80 -24.33 13.24
C LYS A 440 -0.66 -24.79 13.20
N ILE A 441 -1.09 -25.31 12.06
CA ILE A 441 -2.37 -26.00 11.95
C ILE A 441 -2.06 -27.50 11.86
N GLY A 442 -2.43 -28.24 12.89
CA GLY A 442 -2.42 -29.71 12.84
C GLY A 442 -3.54 -30.20 11.90
N LEU A 443 -3.24 -31.15 11.03
CA LEU A 443 -4.14 -31.74 10.04
C LEU A 443 -4.45 -33.20 10.35
N GLY A 444 -4.07 -33.71 11.52
CA GLY A 444 -4.21 -35.13 11.89
C GLY A 444 -5.65 -35.65 11.70
N GLY A 445 -6.63 -34.97 12.28
CA GLY A 445 -8.03 -35.35 12.17
C GLY A 445 -8.58 -35.23 10.75
N ALA A 446 -8.15 -34.21 10.00
CA ALA A 446 -8.54 -34.01 8.60
C ALA A 446 -8.01 -35.14 7.71
N LEU A 447 -6.73 -35.50 7.89
CA LEU A 447 -6.10 -36.60 7.16
C LEU A 447 -6.74 -37.94 7.52
N GLU A 448 -7.05 -38.16 8.80
CA GLU A 448 -7.77 -39.36 9.26
C GLU A 448 -9.16 -39.47 8.63
N ALA A 449 -9.92 -38.37 8.57
CA ALA A 449 -11.22 -38.32 7.91
C ALA A 449 -11.13 -38.67 6.42
N LEU A 450 -10.02 -38.30 5.77
CA LEU A 450 -9.72 -38.64 4.38
C LEU A 450 -9.06 -40.02 4.20
N ARG A 451 -8.89 -40.80 5.29
CA ARG A 451 -8.18 -42.09 5.31
C ARG A 451 -6.72 -42.01 4.86
N ILE A 452 -6.08 -40.85 5.00
CA ILE A 452 -4.66 -40.63 4.70
C ILE A 452 -3.85 -40.88 5.98
N ASN A 453 -3.00 -41.91 5.94
CA ASN A 453 -2.14 -42.26 7.07
C ASN A 453 -0.77 -41.57 6.95
N THR A 454 -0.31 -40.94 8.03
CA THR A 454 1.03 -40.35 8.11
C THR A 454 1.90 -41.12 9.10
N VAL A 455 3.12 -41.46 8.69
CA VAL A 455 4.10 -42.17 9.54
C VAL A 455 5.29 -41.26 9.78
N VAL A 456 5.36 -40.67 10.97
CA VAL A 456 6.46 -39.78 11.36
C VAL A 456 7.70 -40.62 11.74
N ARG A 457 8.85 -40.26 11.17
CA ARG A 457 10.15 -40.89 11.47
C ARG A 457 11.13 -39.83 11.99
N ALA A 458 11.15 -39.61 13.30
CA ALA A 458 11.91 -38.55 13.95
C ALA A 458 13.18 -39.08 14.64
N ARG A 459 14.25 -38.28 14.67
CA ARG A 459 15.48 -38.52 15.46
C ARG A 459 15.90 -37.21 16.13
N GLY A 460 16.10 -37.23 17.44
CA GLY A 460 16.39 -36.06 18.27
C GLY A 460 15.18 -35.63 19.15
N PRO A 461 15.40 -34.90 20.26
CA PRO A 461 14.39 -34.72 21.30
C PRO A 461 13.09 -34.00 20.91
N ARG A 462 13.09 -33.22 19.81
CA ARG A 462 11.93 -32.42 19.34
C ARG A 462 11.80 -32.41 17.82
N ALA A 463 12.29 -33.46 17.15
CA ALA A 463 12.40 -33.50 15.70
C ALA A 463 11.05 -33.56 14.96
N ASP A 464 9.95 -33.80 15.68
CA ASP A 464 8.58 -33.81 15.16
C ASP A 464 7.76 -32.56 15.51
N MET A 465 8.36 -31.57 16.18
CA MET A 465 7.66 -30.38 16.71
C MET A 465 6.86 -29.63 15.64
N PHE A 466 7.36 -29.54 14.41
CA PHE A 466 6.68 -28.84 13.30
C PHE A 466 6.01 -29.77 12.30
N THR A 467 5.79 -31.03 12.64
CA THR A 467 4.96 -31.91 11.81
C THR A 467 3.51 -31.41 11.81
N LEU A 468 2.87 -31.45 10.64
CA LEU A 468 1.47 -31.06 10.47
C LEU A 468 0.52 -32.19 10.85
N SER A 469 0.98 -33.43 11.03
CA SER A 469 0.09 -34.56 11.34
C SER A 469 -0.45 -34.55 12.77
N LYS A 470 0.10 -33.73 13.67
CA LYS A 470 -0.29 -33.65 15.08
C LYS A 470 -0.23 -32.20 15.60
N PRO A 471 -1.09 -31.79 16.55
CA PRO A 471 -0.86 -30.57 17.33
C PRO A 471 0.36 -30.74 18.26
N TRP A 472 0.76 -29.68 18.94
CA TRP A 472 1.72 -29.75 20.05
C TRP A 472 1.06 -30.39 21.27
N ASP A 473 1.81 -31.22 21.97
CA ASP A 473 1.47 -31.59 23.35
C ASP A 473 1.78 -30.42 24.31
N GLU A 474 1.41 -30.57 25.58
CA GLU A 474 1.60 -29.51 26.58
C GLU A 474 3.07 -29.14 26.79
N ASP A 475 3.99 -30.11 26.75
CA ASP A 475 5.42 -29.90 26.96
C ASP A 475 6.03 -29.12 25.79
N GLN A 476 5.67 -29.50 24.55
CA GLN A 476 6.04 -28.81 23.32
C GLN A 476 5.47 -27.39 23.30
N ARG A 477 4.19 -27.20 23.66
CA ARG A 477 3.54 -25.89 23.72
C ARG A 477 4.19 -24.99 24.76
N ARG A 478 4.53 -25.51 25.96
CA ARG A 478 5.29 -24.76 26.98
C ARG A 478 6.67 -24.36 26.47
N ALA A 479 7.37 -25.26 25.77
CA ALA A 479 8.67 -24.95 25.19
C ALA A 479 8.60 -23.86 24.10
N VAL A 480 7.59 -23.91 23.22
CA VAL A 480 7.35 -22.87 22.20
C VAL A 480 7.04 -21.54 22.88
N ARG A 481 6.15 -21.52 23.88
CA ARG A 481 5.83 -20.30 24.63
C ARG A 481 7.06 -19.67 25.28
N ALA A 482 7.93 -20.47 25.90
CA ALA A 482 9.17 -19.98 26.49
C ALA A 482 10.08 -19.31 25.44
N LYS A 483 10.21 -19.90 24.24
CA LYS A 483 10.96 -19.29 23.14
C LYS A 483 10.32 -18.02 22.59
N MET A 484 8.99 -17.97 22.53
CA MET A 484 8.29 -16.75 22.15
C MET A 484 8.42 -15.63 23.20
N GLN A 485 8.52 -15.99 24.48
CA GLN A 485 8.82 -15.03 25.56
C GLN A 485 10.20 -14.40 25.37
N GLU A 486 11.23 -15.21 25.05
CA GLU A 486 12.58 -14.67 24.73
C GLU A 486 12.54 -13.65 23.58
N VAL A 487 11.73 -13.91 22.54
CA VAL A 487 11.53 -12.98 21.41
C VAL A 487 10.78 -11.71 21.85
N TYR A 488 9.75 -11.85 22.69
CA TYR A 488 9.00 -10.72 23.24
C TYR A 488 9.89 -9.81 24.08
N ASP A 489 10.69 -10.39 24.97
CA ASP A 489 11.59 -9.66 25.86
C ASP A 489 12.64 -8.89 25.06
N LEU A 490 13.20 -9.50 24.01
CA LEU A 490 14.11 -8.82 23.11
C LEU A 490 13.41 -7.65 22.39
N PHE A 491 12.20 -7.86 21.84
CA PHE A 491 11.46 -6.80 21.18
C PHE A 491 11.13 -5.65 22.15
N ALA A 492 10.64 -5.95 23.35
CA ALA A 492 10.39 -4.97 24.40
C ALA A 492 11.64 -4.16 24.78
N ALA A 493 12.80 -4.84 24.90
CA ALA A 493 14.08 -4.19 25.18
C ALA A 493 14.49 -3.22 24.05
N ARG A 494 14.23 -3.60 22.79
CA ARG A 494 14.56 -2.80 21.61
C ARG A 494 13.67 -1.56 21.49
N VAL A 495 12.38 -1.71 21.78
CA VAL A 495 11.45 -0.58 21.89
C VAL A 495 11.89 0.37 23.01
N THR A 496 12.21 -0.15 24.19
CA THR A 496 12.65 0.66 25.33
C THR A 496 13.93 1.42 25.02
N ALA A 497 14.88 0.80 24.31
CA ALA A 497 16.12 1.43 23.88
C ALA A 497 15.89 2.56 22.85
N GLY A 498 14.86 2.45 22.02
CA GLY A 498 14.51 3.44 21.00
C GLY A 498 13.58 4.56 21.48
N ARG A 499 12.76 4.29 22.49
CA ARG A 499 11.66 5.17 22.94
C ARG A 499 11.85 5.55 24.41
N ALA A 500 12.56 6.66 24.65
CA ALA A 500 12.82 7.13 26.00
C ALA A 500 11.51 7.43 26.78
N GLY A 501 11.35 6.77 27.93
CA GLY A 501 10.22 6.98 28.84
C GLY A 501 8.87 6.45 28.33
N ILE A 502 8.88 5.49 27.40
CA ILE A 502 7.69 4.71 27.03
C ILE A 502 7.22 3.83 28.20
N ASP A 503 5.91 3.69 28.37
CA ASP A 503 5.29 2.83 29.38
C ASP A 503 4.78 1.54 28.73
N LEU A 504 5.60 0.50 28.74
CA LEU A 504 5.28 -0.78 28.11
C LEU A 504 4.03 -1.44 28.70
N SER A 505 3.67 -1.17 29.96
CA SER A 505 2.45 -1.73 30.55
C SER A 505 1.17 -1.26 29.83
N LYS A 506 1.24 -0.09 29.18
CA LYS A 506 0.14 0.52 28.41
C LYS A 506 0.29 0.37 26.91
N THR A 507 1.52 0.26 26.41
CA THR A 507 1.81 0.28 24.96
C THR A 507 2.12 -1.10 24.37
N ALA A 508 2.41 -2.10 25.21
CA ALA A 508 2.78 -3.44 24.76
C ALA A 508 1.62 -4.42 24.83
N GLU A 509 1.94 -5.71 25.00
CA GLU A 509 1.01 -6.84 25.00
C GLU A 509 0.21 -7.01 23.70
N GLY A 510 0.66 -6.44 22.58
CA GLY A 510 0.00 -6.56 21.27
C GLY A 510 -1.01 -5.46 20.93
N ARG A 511 -1.14 -4.42 21.77
CA ARG A 511 -2.08 -3.31 21.56
C ARG A 511 -1.78 -2.47 20.32
N LEU A 512 -2.81 -2.02 19.62
CA LEU A 512 -2.75 -1.18 18.43
C LEU A 512 -3.20 0.25 18.75
N PHE A 513 -2.56 1.24 18.12
CA PHE A 513 -2.87 2.65 18.35
C PHE A 513 -2.86 3.43 17.03
N ALA A 514 -3.84 4.33 16.88
CA ALA A 514 -3.84 5.33 15.81
C ALA A 514 -2.88 6.49 16.12
N GLY A 515 -2.46 7.22 15.08
CA GLY A 515 -1.32 8.13 15.11
C GLY A 515 -1.34 9.19 16.21
N GLN A 516 -2.44 9.94 16.36
CA GLN A 516 -2.53 10.99 17.39
C GLN A 516 -2.38 10.42 18.80
N ARG A 517 -3.03 9.29 19.07
CA ARG A 517 -2.93 8.59 20.36
C ARG A 517 -1.53 8.01 20.57
N ALA A 518 -0.92 7.49 19.51
CA ALA A 518 0.43 6.96 19.56
C ALA A 518 1.48 8.00 19.98
N VAL A 519 1.33 9.26 19.54
CA VAL A 519 2.18 10.38 19.99
C VAL A 519 2.02 10.61 21.49
N GLY A 520 0.77 10.70 21.98
CA GLY A 520 0.49 10.86 23.41
C GLY A 520 1.02 9.72 24.28
N MET A 521 1.15 8.52 23.70
CA MET A 521 1.69 7.32 24.36
C MET A 521 3.20 7.13 24.13
N LYS A 522 3.88 8.09 23.49
CA LYS A 522 5.30 8.06 23.13
C LYS A 522 5.70 6.91 22.19
N LEU A 523 4.73 6.29 21.52
CA LEU A 523 4.98 5.34 20.44
C LEU A 523 5.46 6.04 19.16
N ALA A 524 5.12 7.31 19.00
CA ALA A 524 5.62 8.21 17.96
C ALA A 524 6.00 9.57 18.57
N ASP A 525 6.72 10.41 17.82
CA ASP A 525 7.21 11.71 18.29
C ASP A 525 6.33 12.88 17.84
N ALA A 526 5.74 12.77 16.66
CA ALA A 526 4.88 13.80 16.10
C ALA A 526 3.93 13.23 15.06
N VAL A 527 2.84 13.95 14.81
CA VAL A 527 2.06 13.76 13.60
C VAL A 527 2.78 14.42 12.43
N GLY A 528 2.92 13.70 11.32
CA GLY A 528 3.51 14.21 10.08
C GLY A 528 3.73 13.12 9.03
N ASP A 529 3.85 13.56 7.79
CA ASP A 529 3.96 12.71 6.59
C ASP A 529 5.42 12.46 6.16
N LEU A 530 5.61 11.80 5.02
CA LEU A 530 6.95 11.56 4.46
C LEU A 530 7.69 12.87 4.14
N ASN A 531 7.01 13.88 3.59
CA ASN A 531 7.62 15.15 3.23
C ASN A 531 8.07 15.95 4.46
N ALA A 532 7.25 15.97 5.51
CA ALA A 532 7.60 16.54 6.81
C ALA A 532 8.82 15.83 7.42
N SER A 533 8.88 14.51 7.28
CA SER A 533 10.03 13.71 7.73
C SER A 533 11.30 14.07 6.97
N VAL A 534 11.24 14.15 5.63
CA VAL A 534 12.36 14.52 4.76
C VAL A 534 12.84 15.94 5.05
N ARG A 535 11.93 16.93 5.07
CA ARG A 535 12.29 18.33 5.34
C ARG A 535 12.84 18.53 6.74
N GLY A 536 12.22 17.89 7.74
CA GLY A 536 12.68 17.97 9.12
C GLY A 536 14.07 17.37 9.28
N LEU A 537 14.34 16.23 8.64
CA LEU A 537 15.66 15.61 8.65
C LEU A 537 16.68 16.46 7.90
N ALA A 538 16.36 16.95 6.71
CA ALA A 538 17.23 17.82 5.90
C ALA A 538 17.63 19.07 6.70
N SER A 539 16.67 19.71 7.37
CA SER A 539 16.93 20.83 8.29
C SER A 539 17.86 20.44 9.44
N ALA A 540 17.64 19.29 10.07
CA ALA A 540 18.50 18.79 11.15
C ALA A 540 19.95 18.52 10.71
N VAL A 541 20.20 18.29 9.43
CA VAL A 541 21.54 18.14 8.84
C VAL A 541 21.99 19.37 8.04
N SER A 542 21.35 20.52 8.25
CA SER A 542 21.70 21.81 7.64
C SER A 542 21.66 21.83 6.09
N LEU A 543 20.76 21.05 5.49
CA LEU A 543 20.50 21.09 4.05
C LEU A 543 19.32 22.02 3.77
N ALA A 544 19.53 22.99 2.87
CA ALA A 544 18.49 23.92 2.42
C ALA A 544 17.58 23.26 1.37
N ASP A 545 16.32 23.69 1.31
CA ASP A 545 15.38 23.29 0.26
C ASP A 545 16.00 23.43 -1.14
N GLY A 546 15.92 22.37 -1.94
CA GLY A 546 16.48 22.34 -3.31
C GLY A 546 18.00 22.13 -3.40
N SER A 547 18.71 22.10 -2.28
CA SER A 547 20.17 21.82 -2.25
C SER A 547 20.51 20.32 -2.15
N TYR A 548 19.49 19.45 -2.07
CA TYR A 548 19.65 18.02 -1.87
C TYR A 548 18.66 17.18 -2.69
N ASP A 549 18.98 15.89 -2.86
CA ASP A 549 18.14 14.89 -3.49
C ASP A 549 17.41 13.99 -2.50
N VAL A 550 16.33 13.39 -2.96
CA VAL A 550 15.64 12.30 -2.25
C VAL A 550 15.70 11.05 -3.12
N MET A 551 16.32 9.99 -2.62
CA MET A 551 16.51 8.74 -3.37
C MET A 551 15.86 7.56 -2.67
N ASP A 552 15.15 6.73 -3.43
CA ASP A 552 14.51 5.51 -2.92
C ASP A 552 15.49 4.34 -2.81
N TYR A 553 15.34 3.58 -1.72
CA TYR A 553 16.09 2.37 -1.44
C TYR A 553 15.16 1.23 -1.00
N PRO A 554 15.37 -0.01 -1.49
CA PRO A 554 16.28 -0.37 -2.58
C PRO A 554 15.92 0.36 -3.89
N ALA A 555 16.92 0.60 -4.73
CA ALA A 555 16.68 1.23 -6.02
C ALA A 555 15.70 0.39 -6.87
N PRO A 556 14.91 1.00 -7.76
CA PRO A 556 14.12 0.25 -8.73
C PRO A 556 14.99 -0.74 -9.48
N LYS A 557 14.45 -1.95 -9.70
CA LYS A 557 15.17 -2.97 -10.46
C LYS A 557 15.40 -2.50 -11.89
N SER A 558 16.56 -2.85 -12.44
CA SER A 558 16.81 -2.69 -13.87
C SER A 558 15.95 -3.69 -14.66
N LEU A 559 15.72 -3.45 -15.96
CA LEU A 559 15.06 -4.44 -16.82
C LEU A 559 15.79 -5.79 -16.78
N GLU A 560 17.12 -5.78 -16.74
CA GLU A 560 17.93 -6.99 -16.66
C GLU A 560 17.63 -7.79 -15.39
N GLU A 561 17.58 -7.12 -14.23
CA GLU A 561 17.23 -7.76 -12.95
C GLU A 561 15.80 -8.31 -12.94
N VAL A 562 14.85 -7.58 -13.53
CA VAL A 562 13.47 -8.09 -13.67
C VAL A 562 13.40 -9.32 -14.56
N LEU A 563 14.10 -9.31 -15.70
CA LEU A 563 14.15 -10.46 -16.60
C LEU A 563 14.83 -11.66 -15.92
N GLU A 564 15.92 -11.44 -15.20
CA GLU A 564 16.56 -12.48 -14.40
C GLU A 564 15.61 -13.08 -13.37
N ASP A 565 14.87 -12.25 -12.64
CA ASP A 565 13.91 -12.71 -11.64
C ASP A 565 12.76 -13.48 -12.28
N LEU A 566 12.30 -13.06 -13.46
CA LEU A 566 11.31 -13.78 -14.25
C LEU A 566 11.84 -15.15 -14.67
N PHE A 567 13.05 -15.23 -15.21
CA PHE A 567 13.69 -16.51 -15.59
C PHE A 567 13.87 -17.44 -14.38
N LYS A 568 14.30 -16.89 -13.24
CA LYS A 568 14.40 -17.64 -11.97
C LYS A 568 13.04 -18.15 -11.52
N ALA A 569 11.99 -17.33 -11.59
CA ALA A 569 10.64 -17.68 -11.17
C ALA A 569 10.03 -18.82 -12.03
N PHE A 570 10.38 -18.90 -13.31
CA PHE A 570 9.95 -19.97 -14.20
C PHE A 570 10.86 -21.21 -14.19
N GLY A 571 11.86 -21.27 -13.30
CA GLY A 571 12.75 -22.42 -13.20
C GLY A 571 13.67 -22.61 -14.40
N VAL A 572 13.79 -21.59 -15.26
CA VAL A 572 14.78 -21.55 -16.34
C VAL A 572 16.12 -21.22 -15.70
N ALA A 573 16.81 -22.26 -15.21
CA ALA A 573 18.16 -22.10 -14.73
C ALA A 573 19.01 -21.50 -15.85
N ALA A 574 19.58 -20.32 -15.62
CA ALA A 574 20.73 -19.86 -16.38
C ALA A 574 21.85 -20.88 -16.13
N SER A 575 21.93 -21.88 -17.00
CA SER A 575 23.01 -22.84 -16.98
C SER A 575 24.32 -22.07 -17.15
N ALA A 576 25.31 -22.46 -16.34
CA ALA A 576 26.63 -21.87 -16.28
C ALA A 576 27.22 -21.55 -17.67
N PRO A 577 28.11 -20.55 -17.79
CA PRO A 577 28.73 -20.20 -19.07
C PRO A 577 29.45 -21.42 -19.64
N GLY A 578 28.90 -22.02 -20.71
CA GLY A 578 29.47 -23.19 -21.38
C GLY A 578 28.51 -24.33 -21.72
N ALA A 579 27.28 -24.35 -21.17
CA ALA A 579 26.26 -25.31 -21.61
C ALA A 579 25.41 -24.72 -22.73
N GLY A 580 25.55 -25.24 -23.95
CA GLY A 580 24.75 -24.84 -25.10
C GLY A 580 23.26 -25.01 -24.84
N LEU A 581 22.55 -23.89 -24.67
CA LEU A 581 21.10 -23.84 -24.68
C LEU A 581 20.61 -24.16 -26.09
N GLU A 582 19.77 -25.20 -26.25
CA GLU A 582 18.98 -25.35 -27.46
C GLU A 582 17.99 -24.18 -27.53
N ARG A 583 18.30 -23.20 -28.39
CA ARG A 583 17.55 -21.95 -28.62
C ARG A 583 16.05 -22.16 -28.84
N SER A 584 15.64 -23.31 -29.37
CA SER A 584 14.23 -23.66 -29.62
C SER A 584 13.41 -23.80 -28.34
N ARG A 585 14.00 -24.31 -27.25
CA ARG A 585 13.32 -24.43 -25.94
C ARG A 585 13.18 -23.08 -25.26
N LEU A 586 14.22 -22.26 -25.24
CA LEU A 586 14.17 -20.94 -24.62
C LEU A 586 13.11 -20.03 -25.26
N VAL A 587 13.02 -20.01 -26.60
CA VAL A 587 12.00 -19.23 -27.32
C VAL A 587 10.61 -19.81 -27.12
N GLY A 588 10.47 -21.14 -27.08
CA GLY A 588 9.21 -21.81 -26.78
C GLY A 588 8.69 -21.54 -25.36
N ASP A 589 9.59 -21.58 -24.38
CA ASP A 589 9.27 -21.39 -22.96
C ASP A 589 8.96 -19.91 -22.66
N VAL A 590 9.71 -18.98 -23.26
CA VAL A 590 9.43 -17.54 -23.19
C VAL A 590 8.11 -17.20 -23.88
N ARG A 591 7.79 -17.85 -25.01
CA ARG A 591 6.51 -17.67 -25.72
C ARG A 591 5.33 -18.17 -24.89
N ALA A 592 5.46 -19.34 -24.28
CA ALA A 592 4.43 -19.92 -23.43
C ALA A 592 4.21 -19.07 -22.15
N ALA A 593 5.29 -18.62 -21.51
CA ALA A 593 5.23 -17.77 -20.33
C ALA A 593 4.62 -16.40 -20.65
N GLY A 594 5.01 -15.79 -21.76
CA GLY A 594 4.52 -14.49 -22.20
C GLY A 594 3.04 -14.48 -22.59
N ALA A 595 2.59 -15.52 -23.31
CA ALA A 595 1.19 -15.70 -23.66
C ALA A 595 0.30 -15.96 -22.43
N ALA A 596 0.83 -16.66 -21.41
CA ALA A 596 0.11 -16.93 -20.17
C ALA A 596 -0.03 -15.67 -19.28
N LEU A 597 0.95 -14.76 -19.31
CA LEU A 597 0.98 -13.60 -18.42
C LEU A 597 0.25 -12.37 -18.98
N LEU A 598 0.34 -12.18 -20.30
CA LEU A 598 -0.15 -10.97 -20.99
C LEU A 598 -1.34 -11.27 -21.90
N GLY A 599 -1.72 -12.53 -22.04
CA GLY A 599 -2.66 -13.02 -23.05
C GLY A 599 -2.02 -13.07 -24.44
N GLU A 600 -2.48 -14.02 -25.27
CA GLU A 600 -2.00 -14.27 -26.64
C GLU A 600 -1.87 -12.99 -27.49
N ARG A 601 -2.83 -12.06 -27.36
CA ARG A 601 -2.83 -10.79 -28.13
C ARG A 601 -1.73 -9.82 -27.72
N ALA A 602 -1.58 -9.55 -26.42
CA ALA A 602 -0.57 -8.60 -25.95
C ALA A 602 0.84 -9.21 -25.99
N TRP A 603 0.96 -10.53 -25.83
CA TRP A 603 2.21 -11.23 -26.11
C TRP A 603 2.59 -11.15 -27.59
N GLY A 604 1.64 -11.35 -28.51
CA GLY A 604 1.89 -11.23 -29.95
C GLY A 604 2.48 -9.88 -30.36
N SER A 605 2.09 -8.78 -29.69
CA SER A 605 2.65 -7.45 -29.94
C SER A 605 4.04 -7.20 -29.33
N ILE A 606 4.49 -8.04 -28.39
CA ILE A 606 5.77 -7.90 -27.66
C ILE A 606 6.80 -8.93 -28.14
N ALA A 607 6.36 -10.12 -28.52
CA ALA A 607 7.21 -11.24 -28.89
C ALA A 607 8.08 -10.94 -30.11
N GLY A 608 7.50 -10.35 -31.16
CA GLY A 608 8.23 -9.97 -32.38
C GLY A 608 9.37 -8.98 -32.12
N PRO A 609 9.12 -7.84 -31.45
CA PRO A 609 10.17 -6.90 -31.05
C PRO A 609 11.25 -7.51 -30.14
N LEU A 610 10.87 -8.37 -29.18
CA LEU A 610 11.80 -9.02 -28.26
C LEU A 610 12.71 -10.03 -28.98
N GLU A 611 12.15 -10.81 -29.91
CA GLU A 611 12.89 -11.77 -30.72
C GLU A 611 13.88 -11.06 -31.66
N ALA A 612 13.46 -9.95 -32.27
CA ALA A 612 14.33 -9.07 -33.04
C ALA A 612 15.47 -8.47 -32.18
N PHE A 613 15.18 -8.06 -30.95
CA PHE A 613 16.18 -7.53 -30.02
C PHE A 613 17.24 -8.58 -29.62
N LEU A 614 16.81 -9.81 -29.33
CA LEU A 614 17.73 -10.91 -29.03
C LEU A 614 18.64 -11.26 -30.22
N GLN A 615 18.15 -11.09 -31.45
CA GLN A 615 18.93 -11.31 -32.66
C GLN A 615 19.96 -10.21 -32.92
N LEU A 616 19.63 -8.93 -32.64
CA LEU A 616 20.54 -7.78 -32.79
C LEU A 616 21.82 -7.89 -31.93
N ARG A 617 21.76 -8.61 -30.81
CA ARG A 617 22.92 -8.80 -29.90
C ARG A 617 24.03 -9.71 -30.45
N THR A 618 23.77 -10.48 -31.52
CA THR A 618 24.68 -11.57 -31.93
C THR A 618 25.03 -11.60 -33.41
N GLN A 619 24.45 -10.71 -34.23
CA GLN A 619 24.67 -10.65 -35.67
C GLN A 619 24.86 -9.19 -36.10
N PRO A 620 25.70 -8.88 -37.11
CA PRO A 620 25.70 -7.58 -37.75
C PRO A 620 24.41 -7.44 -38.57
N VAL A 621 23.59 -6.43 -38.27
CA VAL A 621 22.29 -6.23 -38.92
C VAL A 621 22.22 -4.82 -39.50
N ILE A 622 21.72 -4.68 -40.74
CA ILE A 622 21.45 -3.39 -41.38
C ILE A 622 19.96 -3.10 -41.26
N LEU A 623 19.62 -1.97 -40.63
CA LEU A 623 18.25 -1.52 -40.43
C LEU A 623 17.79 -0.72 -41.66
N ALA A 624 17.01 -1.37 -42.53
CA ALA A 624 16.25 -0.72 -43.59
C ALA A 624 14.75 -0.92 -43.31
N SER A 625 14.02 0.17 -43.08
CA SER A 625 12.57 0.16 -42.80
C SER A 625 11.76 -0.63 -43.84
N PRO A 626 10.72 -1.43 -43.48
CA PRO A 626 10.46 -2.15 -42.24
C PRO A 626 10.76 -3.66 -42.43
N THR A 627 11.92 -3.99 -42.99
CA THR A 627 12.29 -5.38 -43.28
C THR A 627 13.71 -5.64 -42.80
N VAL A 628 13.86 -6.57 -41.86
CA VAL A 628 15.18 -6.99 -41.38
C VAL A 628 15.79 -7.93 -42.42
N LEU A 629 16.87 -7.51 -43.06
CA LEU A 629 17.69 -8.36 -43.93
C LEU A 629 18.78 -9.02 -43.09
N ILE A 630 18.73 -10.35 -43.01
CA ILE A 630 19.78 -11.16 -42.41
C ILE A 630 20.88 -11.35 -43.47
N VAL A 631 22.05 -10.76 -43.25
CA VAL A 631 23.24 -11.00 -44.07
C VAL A 631 23.89 -12.28 -43.52
N ARG A 632 23.88 -13.35 -44.32
CA ARG A 632 24.56 -14.60 -43.99
C ARG A 632 26.03 -14.56 -44.36
#